data_AF-A0A956YBE9-F1
#
_entry.id   AF-A0A956YBE9-F1
#
_cell.length_a   1.000
_cell.length_b   1.000
_cell.length_c   1.000
_cell.angle_alpha   90.00
_cell.angle_beta   90.00
_cell.angle_gamma   90.00
#
_symmetry.space_group_name_H-M   'P 1'
#
loop_
_entity.id
_entity.type
_entity.pdbx_description
1 polymer ?
#
loop_
_entity_poly.entity_id
_entity_poly.type
_entity_poly.pdbx_seq_one_letter_code
_entity_poly.pdbx_strand_id
1 'polypeptide(L)'
;MNTILLGGLLGLVFGTLDIIPMYFMKGFDNKRTAMIAAFIERFSIGLLIGAAQFPISTILQGLLISILISIPTALITKAYVPVMTTAVIGGAVIGFAVGQWGL
;
A
#
# COMPACT_ATOMS: atom_id res chain seq x y z
N MET A 1 -11.20 0.77 -16.73
CA MET A 1 -11.10 -0.62 -16.19
C MET A 1 -11.91 -0.70 -14.92
N ASN A 2 -12.44 -1.87 -14.54
CA ASN A 2 -13.07 -2.04 -13.24
C ASN A 2 -12.08 -1.57 -12.13
N THR A 3 -12.50 -0.61 -11.31
CA THR A 3 -11.66 0.03 -10.29
C THR A 3 -11.09 -0.97 -9.28
N ILE A 4 -11.84 -2.00 -8.92
CA ILE A 4 -11.42 -3.06 -7.99
C ILE A 4 -10.29 -3.89 -8.62
N LEU A 5 -10.44 -4.27 -9.89
CA LEU A 5 -9.39 -5.03 -10.60
C LEU A 5 -8.13 -4.20 -10.78
N LEU A 6 -8.27 -2.93 -11.16
CA LEU A 6 -7.15 -2.01 -11.30
C LEU A 6 -6.43 -1.81 -9.96
N GLY A 7 -7.17 -1.56 -8.87
CA GLY A 7 -6.62 -1.42 -7.53
C GLY A 7 -5.92 -2.70 -7.06
N GLY A 8 -6.50 -3.87 -7.33
CA GLY A 8 -5.88 -5.17 -7.03
C GLY A 8 -4.56 -5.38 -7.77
N LEU A 9 -4.49 -5.06 -9.06
CA LEU A 9 -3.25 -5.16 -9.85
C LEU A 9 -2.17 -4.19 -9.35
N LEU A 10 -2.55 -2.93 -9.10
CA LEU A 10 -1.64 -1.93 -8.55
C LEU A 10 -1.16 -2.30 -7.14
N GLY A 11 -2.03 -2.85 -6.30
CA GLY A 11 -1.69 -3.37 -4.98
C GLY A 11 -0.72 -4.55 -5.05
N LEU A 12 -0.89 -5.44 -6.03
CA LEU A 12 0.02 -6.57 -6.25
C LEU A 12 1.42 -6.07 -6.63
N VAL A 13 1.50 -5.11 -7.57
CA VAL A 13 2.77 -4.47 -7.93
C VAL A 13 3.39 -3.78 -6.73
N PHE A 14 2.61 -2.98 -5.98
CA PHE A 14 3.08 -2.25 -4.82
C PHE A 14 3.62 -3.17 -3.72
N GLY A 15 2.87 -4.22 -3.35
CA GLY A 15 3.32 -5.20 -2.36
C GLY A 15 4.56 -5.96 -2.80
N THR A 16 4.68 -6.27 -4.09
CA THR A 16 5.89 -6.91 -4.63
C THR A 16 7.10 -5.97 -4.51
N LEU A 17 6.94 -4.70 -4.85
CA LEU A 17 8.02 -3.70 -4.75
C LEU A 17 8.45 -3.47 -3.29
N ASP A 18 7.50 -3.46 -2.34
CA ASP A 18 7.77 -3.19 -0.93
C ASP A 18 8.62 -4.27 -0.24
N ILE A 19 8.49 -5.54 -0.66
CA ILE A 19 9.26 -6.64 -0.06
C ILE A 19 10.66 -6.82 -0.66
N ILE A 20 10.97 -6.19 -1.81
CA ILE A 20 12.29 -6.30 -2.46
C ILE A 20 13.42 -5.84 -1.51
N PRO A 21 13.36 -4.65 -0.87
CA PRO A 21 14.39 -4.23 0.07
C PRO A 21 14.53 -5.18 1.26
N MET A 22 13.41 -5.73 1.76
CA MET A 22 13.42 -6.67 2.88
C MET A 22 14.14 -7.98 2.55
N TYR A 23 14.09 -8.42 1.28
CA TYR A 23 14.81 -9.62 0.86
C TYR A 23 16.32 -9.54 1.14
N PHE A 24 16.91 -8.36 0.93
CA PHE A 24 18.35 -8.09 1.09
C PHE A 24 18.78 -7.84 2.55
N MET A 25 17.84 -7.67 3.49
CA MET A 25 18.17 -7.49 4.90
C MET A 25 18.70 -8.79 5.53
N LYS A 26 19.81 -8.65 6.29
CA LYS A 26 20.46 -9.73 7.05
C LYS A 26 20.11 -9.62 8.53
N GLY A 27 19.99 -10.76 9.22
CA GLY A 27 19.81 -10.81 10.68
C GLY A 27 18.42 -10.41 11.19
N PHE A 28 17.38 -10.52 10.34
CA PHE A 28 16.01 -10.22 10.75
C PHE A 28 15.27 -11.50 11.14
N ASP A 29 14.98 -11.66 12.43
CA ASP A 29 14.18 -12.77 12.94
C ASP A 29 12.77 -12.74 12.34
N ASN A 30 12.24 -13.91 11.96
CA ASN A 30 10.92 -14.05 11.33
C ASN A 30 10.73 -13.24 10.03
N LYS A 31 11.81 -12.99 9.27
CA LYS A 31 11.80 -12.25 7.98
C LYS A 31 10.66 -12.64 7.05
N ARG A 32 10.38 -13.94 6.91
CA ARG A 32 9.30 -14.45 6.04
C ARG A 32 7.94 -13.89 6.45
N THR A 33 7.63 -13.92 7.75
CA THR A 33 6.37 -13.41 8.28
C THR A 33 6.25 -11.90 8.07
N ALA A 34 7.34 -11.15 8.31
CA ALA A 34 7.36 -9.71 8.07
C ALA A 34 7.17 -9.35 6.59
N MET A 35 7.82 -10.06 5.67
CA MET A 35 7.64 -9.86 4.23
C MET A 35 6.21 -10.17 3.79
N ILE A 36 5.61 -11.27 4.26
CA ILE A 36 4.22 -11.61 3.94
C ILE A 36 3.27 -10.55 4.49
N ALA A 37 3.46 -10.11 5.74
CA ALA A 37 2.64 -9.08 6.35
C ALA A 37 2.72 -7.76 5.58
N ALA A 38 3.94 -7.30 5.24
CA ALA A 38 4.16 -6.10 4.45
C ALA A 38 3.50 -6.22 3.05
N PHE A 39 3.69 -7.34 2.36
CA PHE A 39 3.04 -7.58 1.06
C PHE A 39 1.52 -7.47 1.16
N ILE A 40 0.91 -8.16 2.15
CA ILE A 40 -0.54 -8.17 2.33
C ILE A 40 -1.05 -6.76 2.63
N GLU A 41 -0.38 -6.02 3.51
CA GLU A 41 -0.75 -4.64 3.83
C GLU A 41 -0.78 -3.76 2.58
N ARG A 42 0.27 -3.81 1.76
CA ARG A 42 0.41 -3.01 0.54
C ARG A 42 -0.58 -3.43 -0.54
N PHE A 43 -0.86 -4.73 -0.65
CA PHE A 43 -1.92 -5.25 -1.51
C PHE A 43 -3.30 -4.76 -1.05
N SER A 44 -3.58 -4.81 0.25
CA SER A 44 -4.82 -4.31 0.85
C SER A 44 -5.00 -2.82 0.57
N ILE A 45 -3.95 -2.01 0.67
CA ILE A 45 -4.01 -0.58 0.28
C ILE A 45 -4.50 -0.44 -1.17
N GLY A 46 -3.88 -1.13 -2.12
CA GLY A 46 -4.28 -1.03 -3.52
C GLY A 46 -5.72 -1.47 -3.78
N LEU A 47 -6.11 -2.61 -3.22
CA LEU A 47 -7.46 -3.16 -3.36
C LEU A 47 -8.52 -2.22 -2.75
N LEU A 48 -8.26 -1.70 -1.54
CA LEU A 48 -9.18 -0.80 -0.85
C LEU A 48 -9.30 0.54 -1.57
N ILE A 49 -8.22 1.07 -2.15
CA ILE A 49 -8.28 2.29 -2.97
C ILE A 49 -9.17 2.05 -4.19
N GLY A 50 -9.07 0.89 -4.84
CA GLY A 50 -9.93 0.54 -5.98
C GLY A 50 -11.39 0.28 -5.62
N ALA A 51 -11.66 -0.22 -4.42
CA ALA A 51 -13.00 -0.59 -3.97
C ALA A 51 -13.77 0.53 -3.27
N ALA A 52 -13.07 1.45 -2.60
CA ALA A 52 -13.70 2.53 -1.86
C ALA A 52 -14.31 3.57 -2.79
N GLN A 53 -15.47 4.10 -2.39
CA GLN A 53 -16.15 5.18 -3.08
C GLN A 53 -16.39 6.31 -2.08
N PHE A 54 -15.43 7.22 -1.97
CA PHE A 54 -15.57 8.41 -1.14
C PHE A 54 -15.94 9.64 -1.98
N PRO A 55 -16.73 10.59 -1.45
CA PRO A 55 -17.06 11.85 -2.12
C PRO A 55 -15.89 12.86 -2.06
N ILE A 56 -14.67 12.40 -2.34
CA ILE A 56 -13.43 13.20 -2.35
C ILE A 56 -12.59 12.82 -3.57
N SER A 57 -11.50 13.55 -3.83
CA SER A 57 -10.58 13.19 -4.91
C SER A 57 -9.94 11.82 -4.67
N THR A 58 -9.72 11.05 -5.73
CA THR A 58 -9.16 9.70 -5.63
C THR A 58 -7.73 9.68 -5.07
N ILE A 59 -6.96 10.76 -5.27
CA ILE A 59 -5.66 10.96 -4.64
C ILE A 59 -5.81 11.08 -3.12
N LEU A 60 -6.75 11.91 -2.65
CA LEU A 60 -6.97 12.11 -1.22
C LEU A 60 -7.49 10.83 -0.56
N GLN A 61 -8.37 10.09 -1.25
CA GLN A 61 -8.76 8.73 -0.87
C GLN A 61 -7.56 7.80 -0.75
N GLY A 62 -6.66 7.82 -1.74
CA GLY A 62 -5.42 7.06 -1.73
C GLY A 62 -4.51 7.35 -0.54
N LEU A 63 -4.31 8.64 -0.24
CA LEU A 63 -3.56 9.10 0.92
C LEU A 63 -4.21 8.66 2.23
N LEU A 64 -5.52 8.84 2.36
CA LEU A 64 -6.25 8.50 3.58
C LEU A 64 -6.18 7.00 3.86
N ILE A 65 -6.47 6.15 2.87
CA ILE A 65 -6.46 4.70 3.04
C ILE A 65 -5.04 4.22 3.37
N SER A 66 -4.04 4.66 2.61
CA SER A 66 -2.66 4.20 2.80
C SER A 66 -2.09 4.58 4.15
N ILE A 67 -2.32 5.81 4.62
CA ILE A 67 -1.86 6.27 5.93
C ILE A 67 -2.55 5.46 7.03
N LEU A 68 -3.88 5.34 7.00
CA LEU A 68 -4.63 4.63 8.04
C LEU A 68 -4.23 3.16 8.17
N ILE A 69 -4.06 2.47 7.04
CA ILE A 69 -3.65 1.07 7.00
C ILE A 69 -2.21 0.89 7.51
N SER A 70 -1.32 1.85 7.27
CA SER A 70 0.10 1.74 7.66
C SER A 70 0.45 2.26 9.06
N ILE A 71 -0.48 2.91 9.78
CA ILE A 71 -0.26 3.32 11.18
C ILE A 71 0.09 2.14 12.09
N PRO A 72 -0.68 1.03 12.12
CA PRO A 72 -0.38 -0.11 12.99
C PRO A 72 1.01 -0.69 12.72
N THR A 73 1.37 -0.89 11.46
CA THR A 73 2.68 -1.44 11.08
C THR A 73 3.82 -0.50 11.46
N ALA A 74 3.66 0.82 11.26
CA ALA A 74 4.65 1.80 11.70
C ALA A 74 4.85 1.77 13.23
N LEU A 75 3.77 1.60 14.00
CA LEU A 75 3.81 1.52 15.47
C LEU A 75 4.49 0.24 15.99
N ILE A 76 4.22 -0.91 15.34
CA ILE A 76 4.77 -2.21 15.69
C ILE A 76 6.26 -2.28 15.34
N THR A 77 6.63 -1.84 14.13
CA THR A 77 8.01 -1.93 13.63
C THR A 77 8.92 -0.80 14.12
N LYS A 78 8.34 0.27 14.68
CA LYS A 78 9.03 1.55 14.99
C LYS A 78 9.66 2.23 13.78
N ALA A 79 9.34 1.77 12.57
CA ALA A 79 9.90 2.27 11.33
C ALA A 79 9.01 3.38 10.73
N TYR A 80 8.73 4.42 11.52
CA TYR A 80 7.74 5.46 11.18
C TYR A 80 8.00 6.13 9.83
N VAL A 81 9.22 6.64 9.64
CA VAL A 81 9.60 7.39 8.43
C VAL A 81 9.51 6.52 7.17
N PRO A 82 10.17 5.36 7.07
CA PRO A 82 10.12 4.56 5.85
C PRO A 82 8.73 3.99 5.57
N VAL A 83 7.99 3.53 6.60
CA VAL A 83 6.65 2.95 6.42
C VAL A 83 5.64 4.01 5.96
N MET A 84 5.67 5.21 6.56
CA MET A 84 4.75 6.29 6.17
C MET A 84 5.10 6.90 4.83
N THR A 85 6.39 7.07 4.52
CA THR A 85 6.81 7.66 3.24
C THR A 85 6.38 6.77 2.07
N THR A 86 6.62 5.46 2.19
CA THR A 86 6.19 4.47 1.19
C THR A 86 4.66 4.41 1.07
N ALA A 87 3.94 4.46 2.18
CA ALA A 87 2.48 4.48 2.20
C ALA A 87 1.91 5.71 1.47
N VAL A 88 2.40 6.91 1.81
CA VAL A 88 1.95 8.18 1.20
C VAL A 88 2.20 8.19 -0.31
N ILE A 89 3.42 7.84 -0.74
CA ILE A 89 3.77 7.83 -2.17
C ILE A 89 2.94 6.78 -2.92
N GLY A 90 2.91 5.54 -2.40
CA GLY A 90 2.16 4.45 -3.02
C GLY A 90 0.66 4.75 -3.09
N GLY A 91 0.07 5.22 -1.99
CA GLY A 91 -1.34 5.59 -1.91
C GLY A 91 -1.71 6.72 -2.88
N ALA A 92 -0.90 7.77 -2.98
CA ALA A 92 -1.12 8.87 -3.92
C ALA A 92 -1.05 8.39 -5.39
N VAL A 93 -0.03 7.60 -5.73
CA VAL A 93 0.16 7.06 -7.09
C VAL A 93 -0.99 6.13 -7.48
N ILE A 94 -1.38 5.22 -6.57
CA ILE A 94 -2.50 4.31 -6.83
C ILE A 94 -3.82 5.08 -6.91
N GLY A 95 -4.07 6.03 -6.02
CA GLY A 95 -5.26 6.87 -6.04
C GLY A 95 -5.38 7.69 -7.33
N PHE A 96 -4.27 8.26 -7.82
CA PHE A 96 -4.22 8.92 -9.12
C PHE A 96 -4.54 7.95 -10.26
N ALA A 97 -3.87 6.80 -10.31
CA ALA A 97 -4.05 5.79 -11.35
C ALA A 97 -5.49 5.26 -11.40
N VAL A 98 -6.10 4.97 -10.25
CA VAL A 98 -7.49 4.53 -10.14
C VAL A 98 -8.44 5.63 -10.60
N GLY A 99 -8.20 6.90 -10.24
CA GLY A 99 -9.04 8.00 -10.72
C GLY A 99 -8.92 8.27 -12.22
N GLN A 100 -7.74 8.06 -12.78
CA GLN A 100 -7.47 8.33 -14.20
C GLN A 100 -7.94 7.20 -15.13
N TRP A 101 -7.83 5.94 -14.69
CA TRP A 101 -8.08 4.76 -15.53
C TRP A 101 -9.23 3.86 -15.04
N GLY A 102 -9.76 4.14 -13.86
CA GLY A 102 -10.98 3.53 -13.33
C GLY A 102 -12.22 3.99 -14.08
N LEU A 103 -13.13 3.03 -14.35
CA LEU A 103 -14.47 3.27 -14.88
C LEU A 103 -15.50 2.74 -13.89
#